data_AF-A0A925FDV4-F1
#
_entry.id   AF-A0A925FDV4-F1
#
_cell.length_a   1.000
_cell.length_b   1.000
_cell.length_c   1.000
_cell.angle_alpha   90.00
_cell.angle_beta   90.00
_cell.angle_gamma   90.00
#
_symmetry.space_group_name_H-M   'P 1'
#
loop_
_entity.id
_entity.type
_entity.pdbx_description
1 polymer ?
#
loop_
_entity_poly.entity_id
_entity_poly.type
_entity_poly.pdbx_seq_one_letter_code
_entity_poly.pdbx_strand_id
1 'polypeptide(L)'
;AVIIGTDCPDLSADLLTNAFSALETHEFVLGPALDGGYYLLGMRVLEESLFQNKTWSTDSVLRDTLEDIRALGKTVHLLPTLSDVDTPADLPAELLNQLTGHQR
;
A
#
# COMPACT_ATOMS: atom_id res chain seq x y z
N ALA A 1 -8.58 8.37 -7.75
CA ALA A 1 -8.84 8.15 -6.30
C ALA A 1 -7.72 7.31 -5.72
N VAL A 2 -7.48 7.39 -4.41
CA VAL A 2 -6.49 6.59 -3.69
C VAL A 2 -7.16 5.93 -2.50
N ILE A 3 -6.85 4.66 -2.27
CA ILE A 3 -7.27 3.85 -1.12
C ILE A 3 -6.00 3.53 -0.34
N ILE A 4 -6.05 3.67 0.99
CA ILE A 4 -4.93 3.40 1.88
C ILE A 4 -5.33 2.45 3.02
N GLY A 5 -4.38 1.65 3.47
CA GLY A 5 -4.44 0.97 4.76
C GLY A 5 -4.29 1.97 5.92
N THR A 6 -4.79 1.59 7.10
CA THR A 6 -4.72 2.42 8.32
C THR A 6 -3.68 1.94 9.33
N ASP A 7 -2.98 0.88 8.98
CA ASP A 7 -2.08 0.04 9.77
C ASP A 7 -0.61 0.22 9.38
N CYS A 8 -0.29 1.22 8.54
CA CYS A 8 1.08 1.57 8.15
C CYS A 8 1.50 2.92 8.77
N PRO A 9 2.23 2.92 9.91
CA PRO A 9 2.63 4.15 10.61
C PRO A 9 3.57 5.04 9.79
N ASP A 10 4.37 4.43 8.90
CA ASP A 10 5.35 5.12 8.07
C ASP A 10 4.73 5.81 6.84
N LEU A 11 3.42 5.64 6.63
CA LEU A 11 2.69 6.34 5.57
C LEU A 11 2.66 7.85 5.83
N SER A 12 3.44 8.59 5.06
CA SER A 12 3.56 10.04 5.18
C SER A 12 2.69 10.83 4.20
N ALA A 13 2.45 12.11 4.51
CA ALA A 13 1.76 13.03 3.60
C ALA A 13 2.53 13.24 2.28
N ASP A 14 3.86 13.15 2.32
CA ASP A 14 4.70 13.24 1.12
C ASP A 14 4.49 12.02 0.20
N LEU A 15 4.35 10.82 0.77
CA LEU A 15 4.03 9.61 -0.01
C LEU A 15 2.65 9.70 -0.66
N LEU A 16 1.64 10.22 0.06
CA LEU A 16 0.32 10.48 -0.53
C LEU A 16 0.41 11.49 -1.68
N THR A 17 1.15 12.58 -1.49
CA THR A 17 1.38 13.59 -2.54
C THR A 17 2.06 12.99 -3.77
N ASN A 18 3.07 12.14 -3.55
CA ASN A 18 3.76 11.41 -4.62
C ASN A 18 2.81 10.45 -5.34
N ALA A 19 1.90 9.78 -4.61
CA ALA A 19 0.89 8.91 -5.21
C ALA A 19 -0.03 9.68 -6.16
N PHE A 20 -0.55 10.83 -5.73
CA PHE A 20 -1.39 11.66 -6.59
C PHE A 20 -0.62 12.21 -7.81
N SER A 21 0.62 12.64 -7.60
CA SER A 21 1.47 13.13 -8.71
C SER A 21 1.76 12.02 -9.73
N ALA A 22 2.01 10.79 -9.27
CA ALA A 22 2.24 9.66 -10.15
C ALA A 22 1.00 9.30 -11.00
N LEU A 23 -0.22 9.48 -10.45
CA LEU A 23 -1.47 9.27 -11.18
C LEU A 23 -1.71 10.27 -12.33
N GLU A 24 -0.94 11.36 -12.41
CA GLU A 24 -0.99 12.26 -13.58
C GLU A 24 -0.44 11.58 -14.83
N THR A 25 0.55 10.70 -14.67
CA THR A 25 1.29 10.05 -15.77
C THR A 25 1.01 8.55 -15.88
N HIS A 26 0.58 7.91 -14.81
CA HIS A 26 0.27 6.47 -14.75
C HIS A 26 -1.21 6.24 -14.45
N GLU A 27 -1.74 5.10 -14.89
CA GLU A 27 -3.14 4.73 -14.63
C GLU A 27 -3.33 4.16 -13.22
N PHE A 28 -2.30 3.51 -12.69
CA PHE A 28 -2.27 2.94 -11.35
C PHE A 28 -1.05 3.37 -10.56
N VAL A 29 -1.21 3.38 -9.23
CA VAL A 29 -0.12 3.53 -8.27
C VAL A 29 -0.28 2.47 -7.20
N LEU A 30 0.78 1.78 -6.83
CA LEU A 30 0.78 0.82 -5.72
C LEU A 30 1.88 1.18 -4.72
N GLY A 31 1.56 1.10 -3.43
CA GLY A 31 2.52 1.16 -2.33
C GLY A 31 2.73 -0.23 -1.74
N PRO A 32 3.80 -0.96 -2.08
CA PRO A 32 4.03 -2.31 -1.58
C PRO A 32 4.18 -2.35 -0.06
N ALA A 33 3.63 -3.38 0.57
CA ALA A 33 3.90 -3.72 1.97
C ALA A 33 4.90 -4.89 2.04
N LEU A 34 5.58 -5.05 3.19
CA LEU A 34 6.58 -6.11 3.37
C LEU A 34 5.97 -7.51 3.49
N ASP A 35 4.69 -7.59 3.87
CA ASP A 35 3.91 -8.82 3.99
C ASP A 35 3.53 -9.44 2.62
N GLY A 36 3.77 -8.74 1.51
CA GLY A 36 3.43 -9.13 0.13
C GLY A 36 2.12 -8.52 -0.39
N GLY A 37 1.44 -7.73 0.43
CA GLY A 37 0.31 -6.88 0.06
C GLY A 37 0.72 -5.49 -0.41
N TYR A 38 -0.18 -4.53 -0.19
CA TYR A 38 0.08 -3.11 -0.43
C TYR A 38 -0.71 -2.23 0.55
N TYR A 39 -0.04 -1.21 1.09
CA TYR A 39 -0.66 -0.21 1.96
C TYR A 39 -1.40 0.87 1.16
N LEU A 40 -1.20 0.95 -0.16
CA LEU A 40 -1.81 1.96 -1.03
C LEU A 40 -2.15 1.43 -2.42
N LEU A 41 -3.37 1.70 -2.88
CA LEU A 41 -3.80 1.53 -4.28
C LEU A 41 -4.41 2.83 -4.81
N GLY A 42 -3.79 3.39 -5.83
CA GLY A 42 -4.25 4.56 -6.59
C GLY A 42 -4.74 4.16 -7.97
N MET A 43 -5.85 4.77 -8.40
CA MET A 43 -6.43 4.58 -9.73
C MET A 43 -6.86 5.92 -10.33
N ARG A 44 -6.48 6.19 -11.58
CA ARG A 44 -6.95 7.39 -12.30
C ARG A 44 -8.42 7.26 -12.72
N VAL A 45 -8.79 6.07 -13.20
CA VAL A 45 -10.16 5.67 -13.53
C VAL A 45 -10.43 4.37 -12.79
N LEU A 46 -11.62 4.22 -12.21
CA LEU A 46 -12.01 3.01 -11.51
C LEU A 46 -11.95 1.81 -12.46
N GLU A 47 -11.23 0.77 -12.05
CA GLU A 47 -11.13 -0.51 -12.76
C GLU A 47 -11.66 -1.61 -11.84
N GLU A 48 -12.97 -1.88 -11.94
CA GLU A 48 -13.66 -2.84 -11.07
C GLU A 48 -13.13 -4.27 -11.23
N SER A 49 -12.61 -4.61 -12.41
CA SER A 49 -12.05 -5.93 -12.70
C SER A 49 -10.88 -6.30 -11.77
N LEU A 50 -10.12 -5.31 -11.27
CA LEU A 50 -9.03 -5.54 -10.31
C LEU A 50 -9.51 -6.05 -8.95
N PHE A 51 -10.80 -5.97 -8.65
CA PHE A 51 -11.35 -6.42 -7.37
C PHE A 51 -12.07 -7.77 -7.47
N GLN A 52 -12.20 -8.31 -8.68
CA GLN A 52 -12.91 -9.56 -8.93
C GLN A 52 -11.95 -10.75 -8.87
N ASN A 53 -12.42 -11.88 -8.34
CA ASN A 53 -11.67 -13.15 -8.29
C ASN A 53 -10.28 -13.06 -7.62
N LYS A 54 -10.08 -12.10 -6.70
CA LYS A 54 -8.87 -12.01 -5.89
C LYS A 54 -8.95 -12.83 -4.62
N THR A 55 -7.87 -13.54 -4.34
CA THR A 55 -7.59 -14.09 -3.02
C THR A 55 -6.96 -12.98 -2.19
N TRP A 56 -7.77 -12.32 -1.37
CA TRP A 56 -7.30 -11.23 -0.50
C TRP A 56 -6.56 -11.77 0.73
N SER A 57 -5.81 -10.89 1.40
CA SER A 57 -5.06 -11.19 2.64
C SER A 57 -4.02 -12.31 2.48
N THR A 58 -3.35 -12.33 1.32
CA THR A 58 -2.20 -13.20 1.05
C THR A 58 -1.00 -12.37 0.62
N ASP A 59 0.19 -12.94 0.81
CA ASP A 59 1.46 -12.38 0.34
C ASP A 59 1.58 -12.29 -1.20
N SER A 60 0.60 -12.83 -1.92
CA SER A 60 0.53 -12.80 -3.38
C SER A 60 -0.24 -11.61 -3.94
N VAL A 61 -1.00 -10.88 -3.12
CA VAL A 61 -1.96 -9.87 -3.60
C VAL A 61 -1.30 -8.79 -4.44
N LEU A 62 -0.09 -8.33 -4.07
CA LEU A 62 0.65 -7.36 -4.86
C LEU A 62 1.01 -7.89 -6.25
N ARG A 63 1.58 -9.10 -6.31
CA ARG A 63 2.00 -9.74 -7.56
C ARG A 63 0.79 -9.94 -8.47
N ASP A 64 -0.27 -10.52 -7.95
CA ASP A 64 -1.48 -10.85 -8.72
C ASP A 64 -2.11 -9.55 -9.27
N THR A 65 -2.11 -8.47 -8.48
CA THR A 65 -2.57 -7.15 -8.94
C THR A 65 -1.71 -6.57 -10.07
N LEU A 66 -0.38 -6.71 -9.99
CA LEU A 66 0.53 -6.26 -11.04
C LEU A 66 0.34 -7.05 -12.34
N GLU A 67 0.09 -8.35 -12.24
CA GLU A 67 -0.22 -9.21 -13.38
C GLU A 67 -1.54 -8.79 -14.05
N ASP A 68 -2.58 -8.50 -13.27
CA ASP A 68 -3.85 -7.99 -13.78
C ASP A 68 -3.67 -6.66 -14.55
N ILE A 69 -2.96 -5.69 -13.94
CA ILE A 69 -2.71 -4.38 -14.57
C ILE A 69 -1.93 -4.55 -15.88
N ARG A 70 -0.94 -5.45 -15.89
CA ARG A 70 -0.16 -5.77 -17.09
C ARG A 70 -1.02 -6.42 -18.17
N ALA A 71 -1.92 -7.34 -17.80
CA ALA A 71 -2.84 -7.99 -18.72
C ALA A 71 -3.83 -7.01 -19.36
N LEU A 72 -4.21 -5.95 -18.63
CA LEU A 72 -5.00 -4.84 -19.15
C LEU A 72 -4.22 -3.87 -20.07
N GLY A 73 -2.89 -4.05 -20.18
CA GLY A 73 -2.03 -3.15 -20.96
C GLY A 73 -1.89 -1.76 -20.35
N LYS A 74 -2.12 -1.62 -19.04
CA LYS A 74 -2.14 -0.33 -18.33
C LYS A 74 -0.83 -0.05 -17.61
N THR A 75 -0.61 1.22 -17.33
CA THR A 75 0.62 1.70 -16.67
C THR A 75 0.48 1.71 -15.15
N VAL A 76 1.55 1.34 -14.43
CA VAL A 76 1.61 1.34 -12.97
C VAL A 76 2.91 1.94 -12.47
N HIS A 77 2.81 2.75 -11.42
CA HIS A 77 3.95 3.26 -10.67
C HIS A 77 4.02 2.60 -9.29
N LEU A 78 5.22 2.22 -8.85
CA LEU A 78 5.45 1.67 -7.51
C LEU A 78 6.07 2.73 -6.61
N LEU A 79 5.42 2.99 -5.48
CA LEU A 79 5.98 3.78 -4.38
C LEU A 79 6.99 2.94 -3.58
N PRO A 80 7.76 3.56 -2.66
CA PRO A 80 8.59 2.82 -1.72
C PRO A 80 7.79 1.78 -0.92
N THR A 81 8.43 0.63 -0.70
CA THR A 81 7.90 -0.43 0.17
C THR A 81 7.95 0.02 1.63
N LEU A 82 6.87 -0.19 2.39
CA LEU A 82 6.78 0.11 3.82
C LEU A 82 6.46 -1.14 4.64
N SER A 83 6.66 -1.06 5.96
CA SER A 83 6.15 -2.05 6.91
C SER A 83 4.77 -1.62 7.38
N ASP A 84 3.81 -2.54 7.30
CA ASP A 84 2.56 -2.53 8.06
C ASP A 84 2.79 -3.12 9.46
N VAL A 85 1.84 -2.85 10.36
CA VAL A 85 1.85 -3.31 11.74
C VAL A 85 0.68 -4.27 11.96
N ASP A 86 0.94 -5.56 11.84
CA ASP A 86 -0.05 -6.62 12.06
C ASP A 86 0.05 -7.25 13.45
N THR A 87 1.27 -7.38 13.95
CA THR A 87 1.59 -8.05 15.20
C THR A 87 2.32 -7.10 16.16
N PRO A 88 2.32 -7.41 17.48
CA PRO A 88 3.11 -6.62 18.43
C PRO A 88 4.60 -6.59 18.12
N ALA A 89 5.13 -7.54 17.35
CA ALA A 89 6.52 -7.56 16.93
C ALA A 89 6.83 -6.56 15.80
N ASP A 90 5.81 -6.12 15.07
CA ASP A 90 5.93 -5.18 13.95
C ASP A 90 5.92 -3.71 14.43
N LEU A 91 5.59 -3.48 15.70
CA LEU A 91 5.65 -2.16 16.32
C LEU A 91 7.08 -1.62 16.28
N PRO A 92 7.31 -0.46 15.62
CA PRO A 92 8.61 0.20 15.64
C PRO A 92 9.05 0.50 17.07
N ALA A 93 10.36 0.39 17.33
CA ALA A 93 10.91 0.61 18.66
C ALA A 93 10.59 2.01 19.20
N GLU A 94 10.52 3.04 18.34
CA GLU A 94 10.11 4.38 18.77
C GLU A 94 8.68 4.43 19.27
N LEU A 95 7.74 3.73 18.61
CA LEU A 95 6.34 3.65 19.01
C LEU A 95 6.18 2.85 20.31
N LEU A 96 6.88 1.72 20.43
CA LEU A 96 6.90 0.93 21.65
C LEU A 96 7.42 1.76 22.86
N ASN A 97 8.44 2.58 22.64
CA ASN A 97 9.00 3.47 23.66
C ASN A 97 8.01 4.58 24.07
N GLN A 98 7.20 5.11 23.14
CA GLN A 98 6.17 6.11 23.46
C GLN A 98 5.03 5.50 24.30
N LEU A 99 4.63 4.26 24.00
CA LEU A 99 3.58 3.53 24.73
C LEU A 99 4.02 3.11 26.14
N THR A 100 5.29 2.75 26.30
CA THR A 100 5.85 2.31 27.60
C THR A 100 6.38 3.48 28.45
N GLY A 101 6.63 4.64 27.84
CA GLY A 101 7.14 5.84 28.51
C GLY A 101 6.17 6.57 29.45
N HIS A 102 4.87 6.23 29.44
CA HIS A 102 3.85 6.80 30.35
C HIS A 102 3.70 6.02 31.68
N GLN A 103 4.56 5.05 31.97
CA GLN A 103 4.53 4.25 33.21
C GLN A 103 5.58 4.67 34.27
N ARG A 104 5.90 5.96 34.38
CA ARG A 104 6.68 6.49 35.51
C ARG A 104 6.02 7.68 36.16
#